data_AF-X1S6S9-F1
#
_entry.id   AF-X1S6S9-F1
#
_cell.length_a   1.000
_cell.length_b   1.000
_cell.length_c   1.000
_cell.angle_alpha   90.00
_cell.angle_beta   90.00
_cell.angle_gamma   90.00
#
_symmetry.space_group_name_H-M   'P 1'
#
loop_
_entity.id
_entity.type
_entity.pdbx_description
1 polymer ?
#
loop_
_entity_poly.entity_id
_entity_poly.type
_entity_poly.pdbx_seq_one_letter_code
_entity_poly.pdbx_strand_id
1 'polypeptide(L)' 'MISIEKSHKTYPNHPTRAFLLELEDVLGKNGLNTLLRIAGLQGWIDTYPAENFEREVDL' A
#
# COMPACT_ATOMS: atom_id res chain seq x y z
N MET A 1 6.56 -16.62 5.69
CA MET A 1 6.29 -15.20 5.37
C MET A 1 5.73 -15.15 3.98
N ILE A 2 4.58 -14.48 3.78
CA ILE A 2 4.05 -14.24 2.45
C ILE A 2 4.80 -13.01 1.92
N SER A 3 5.54 -13.17 0.82
CA SER A 3 6.21 -12.07 0.12
C SER A 3 5.38 -11.76 -1.11
N ILE A 4 4.89 -10.53 -1.23
CA ILE A 4 4.27 -10.07 -2.48
C ILE A 4 5.43 -9.75 -3.43
N GLU A 5 5.60 -10.59 -4.44
CA GLU A 5 6.57 -10.37 -5.52
C GLU A 5 6.07 -9.25 -6.43
N LYS A 6 6.99 -8.37 -6.83
CA LYS A 6 6.71 -7.29 -7.78
C LYS A 6 6.09 -7.84 -9.05
N SER A 7 4.94 -7.31 -9.43
CA SER A 7 4.23 -7.70 -10.64
C SER A 7 4.86 -7.15 -11.92
N HIS A 8 5.81 -6.19 -11.80
CA HIS A 8 6.39 -5.44 -12.91
C HIS A 8 5.32 -4.66 -13.72
N LYS A 9 4.15 -4.44 -13.11
CA LYS A 9 3.06 -3.63 -13.67
C LYS A 9 2.89 -2.41 -12.79
N THR A 10 2.91 -1.23 -13.42
CA THR A 10 2.68 0.01 -12.69
C THR A 10 1.19 0.27 -12.54
N TYR A 11 0.73 0.52 -11.32
CA TYR A 11 -0.64 0.95 -11.01
C TYR A 11 -0.69 2.46 -10.74
N PRO A 12 -1.81 3.14 -11.03
CA PRO A 12 -1.95 4.57 -10.73
C PRO A 12 -1.93 4.82 -9.21
N ASN A 13 -1.29 5.92 -8.80
CA ASN A 13 -1.10 6.24 -7.38
C ASN A 13 -2.43 6.49 -6.64
N HIS A 14 -3.33 7.29 -7.22
CA HIS A 14 -4.60 7.67 -6.60
C HIS A 14 -5.47 6.49 -6.12
N PRO A 15 -5.82 5.48 -6.95
CA PRO A 15 -6.63 4.35 -6.49
C PRO A 15 -5.93 3.49 -5.43
N THR A 16 -4.61 3.29 -5.54
CA THR A 16 -3.86 2.56 -4.51
C THR A 16 -3.82 3.33 -3.20
N ARG A 17 -3.62 4.66 -3.25
CA ARG A 17 -3.67 5.53 -2.08
C ARG A 17 -5.04 5.47 -1.42
N ALA A 18 -6.12 5.63 -2.19
CA ALA A 18 -7.48 5.57 -1.67
C ALA A 18 -7.74 4.22 -0.96
N PHE A 19 -7.35 3.10 -1.58
CA PHE A 19 -7.47 1.79 -0.96
C PHE A 19 -6.76 1.69 0.40
N LEU A 20 -5.52 2.20 0.51
CA LEU A 20 -4.77 2.18 1.77
C LEU A 20 -5.41 3.08 2.84
N LEU A 21 -5.92 4.24 2.45
CA LEU A 21 -6.61 5.15 3.37
C LEU A 21 -7.89 4.53 3.92
N GLU A 22 -8.72 3.90 3.07
CA GLU A 22 -9.93 3.20 3.49
C GLU A 22 -9.60 1.99 4.38
N LEU A 23 -8.52 1.26 4.10
CA LEU A 23 -8.03 0.21 5.00
C LEU A 23 -7.57 0.77 6.35
N GLU A 24 -6.89 1.92 6.38
CA GLU A 24 -6.49 2.57 7.62
C GLU A 24 -7.71 3.01 8.45
N ASP A 25 -8.77 3.51 7.81
CA ASP A 25 -10.01 3.90 8.47
C ASP A 25 -10.71 2.71 9.12
N VAL A 26 -10.80 1.58 8.41
CA VAL A 26 -11.45 0.36 8.92
C VAL A 26 -10.62 -0.38 9.98
N LEU A 27 -9.30 -0.51 9.77
CA LEU A 27 -8.42 -1.32 10.63
C LEU A 27 -7.75 -0.51 11.75
N GLY A 28 -7.74 0.81 11.62
CA GLY A 28 -6.86 1.70 12.37
C GLY A 28 -5.39 1.57 11.94
N LYS A 29 -4.61 2.61 12.27
CA LYS A 29 -3.18 2.70 11.94
C LYS A 29 -2.36 1.48 12.40
N ASN A 30 -2.60 0.98 13.61
CA ASN A 30 -1.89 -0.20 14.13
C ASN A 30 -2.26 -1.50 13.40
N GLY A 31 -3.52 -1.63 12.98
CA GLY A 31 -4.01 -2.77 12.22
C GLY A 31 -3.39 -2.81 10.83
N LEU A 32 -3.41 -1.68 10.11
CA LEU A 32 -2.77 -1.56 8.81
C LEU A 32 -1.25 -1.79 8.87
N ASN A 33 -0.56 -1.21 9.85
CA ASN A 33 0.89 -1.44 10.03
C ASN A 33 1.22 -2.91 10.26
N THR A 34 0.40 -3.63 11.03
CA THR A 34 0.54 -5.07 11.26
C THR A 34 0.33 -5.84 9.96
N LEU A 35 -0.72 -5.52 9.20
CA LEU A 35 -1.03 -6.15 7.91
C LEU A 35 0.13 -5.98 6.91
N LEU A 36 0.63 -4.76 6.75
CA LEU A 36 1.76 -4.46 5.87
C LEU A 36 3.02 -5.23 6.27
N ARG A 37 3.30 -5.35 7.58
CA ARG A 37 4.44 -6.15 8.07
C ARG A 37 4.29 -7.63 7.77
N ILE A 38 3.10 -8.20 7.94
CA ILE A 38 2.82 -9.61 7.65
C ILE A 38 2.95 -9.91 6.13
N ALA A 39 2.58 -8.94 5.29
CA ALA A 39 2.70 -9.02 3.83
C ALA A 39 4.11 -8.71 3.28
N GLY A 40 5.08 -8.38 4.14
CA GLY A 40 6.43 -7.97 3.71
C GLY A 40 6.51 -6.57 3.09
N LEU A 41 5.48 -5.75 3.24
CA LEU A 41 5.33 -4.41 2.69
C LEU A 41 5.67 -3.29 3.69
N GLN A 42 6.63 -3.50 4.62
CA GLN A 42 6.95 -2.48 5.63
C GLN A 42 7.36 -1.11 5.06
N GLY A 43 7.86 -1.05 3.81
CA GLY A 43 8.19 0.21 3.13
C GLY A 43 6.98 1.08 2.79
N TRP A 44 5.76 0.57 2.93
CA TRP A 44 4.52 1.30 2.70
C TRP A 44 3.97 1.96 3.98
N ILE A 45 4.56 1.66 5.14
CA ILE A 45 4.17 2.28 6.42
C ILE A 45 4.50 3.77 6.34
N ASP A 46 3.51 4.61 6.59
CA ASP A 46 3.61 6.09 6.52
C ASP A 46 4.15 6.62 5.16
N THR A 47 4.19 5.78 4.12
CA THR A 47 4.81 6.07 2.82
C THR A 47 3.82 5.79 1.69
N TYR A 48 2.62 6.35 1.81
CA TYR A 48 1.56 6.14 0.83
C TYR A 48 1.88 6.79 -0.52
N PRO A 49 1.36 6.25 -1.64
CA PRO A 49 1.52 6.85 -2.97
C PRO A 49 1.03 8.31 -3.00
N ALA A 50 1.59 9.09 -3.92
CA ALA A 50 1.21 10.49 -4.11
C ALA A 50 -0.27 10.64 -4.53
N GLU A 51 -0.87 11.79 -4.24
CA GLU A 51 -2.25 12.08 -4.66
C GLU A 51 -2.29 12.58 -6.11
N ASN A 52 -1.96 11.69 -7.05
CA ASN A 52 -1.99 11.96 -8.48
C ASN A 52 -2.33 10.68 -9.27
N PHE A 53 -2.47 10.79 -10.59
CA PHE A 53 -2.76 9.65 -11.47
C PHE A 53 -1.51 9.05 -12.15
N GLU A 54 -0.31 9.43 -11.69
CA GLU A 54 0.93 8.84 -12.18
C GLU A 54 1.01 7.35 -11.83
N ARG A 55 1.69 6.57 -12.66
CA ARG A 55 1.78 5.12 -12.52
C ARG A 55 3.12 4.73 -11.91
N GLU A 56 3.24 4.81 -10.59
CA GLU A 56 4.50 4.59 -9.86
C GLU A 56 4.44 3.37 -8.92
N VAL A 57 3.26 2.85 -8.64
CA VAL A 57 3.06 1.70 -7.76
C VAL A 57 3.42 0.40 -8.48
N ASP A 58 4.42 -0.32 -7.97
CA ASP A 58 4.77 -1.68 -8.38
C ASP A 58 4.49 -2.61 -7.18
N LEU A 59 3.32 -3.26 -7.21
CA LEU A 59 2.91 -4.29 -6.26
C LEU A 59 3.41 -5.64 -6.73
#